data_AF-Q65VW0-F1
#
_entry.id   AF-Q65VW0-F1
#
_cell.length_a   1.000
_cell.length_b   1.000
_cell.length_c   1.000
_cell.angle_alpha   90.00
_cell.angle_beta   90.00
_cell.angle_gamma   90.00
#
_symmetry.space_group_name_H-M   'P 1'
#
loop_
_entity.id
_entity.type
_entity.pdbx_description
1 polymer ?
#
loop_
_entity_poly.entity_id
_entity_poly.type
_entity_poly.pdbx_seq_one_letter_code
_entity_poly.pdbx_strand_id
1 'polypeptide(L)'
;MGKYKKLWAALVVVLTVTFTILGYIGVEVYRQAPPVPQAYVSQTGETVMTKDDILAGQTAWQTTGGMEVGSLLGHGAYQAPDWTADWLHRELTAWLDIRAQATFNKSYTELDPASQAALQADIARGIPPSKQGE
;
A
#
# COMPACT_ATOMS: atom_id res chain seq x y z
N MET A 1 9.34 -27.77 42.98
CA MET A 1 9.14 -26.40 42.44
C MET A 1 9.33 -25.28 43.50
N GLY A 2 10.34 -25.37 44.38
CA GLY A 2 10.44 -24.48 45.56
C GLY A 2 11.29 -23.21 45.38
N LYS A 3 12.51 -23.32 44.82
CA LYS A 3 13.47 -22.20 44.74
C LYS A 3 13.15 -21.16 43.63
N TYR A 4 12.47 -21.57 42.56
CA TYR A 4 12.21 -20.71 41.39
C TYR A 4 10.74 -20.35 41.20
N LYS A 5 9.88 -20.58 42.19
CA LYS A 5 8.44 -20.33 42.08
C LYS A 5 8.11 -18.88 41.67
N LYS A 6 8.88 -17.91 42.19
CA LYS A 6 8.75 -16.49 41.82
C LYS A 6 9.15 -16.22 40.37
N LEU A 7 10.21 -16.86 39.87
CA LEU A 7 10.66 -16.71 38.48
C LEU A 7 9.66 -17.35 37.50
N TRP A 8 9.13 -18.53 37.83
CA TRP A 8 8.08 -19.17 37.04
C TRP A 8 6.79 -18.36 37.03
N ALA A 9 6.38 -17.78 38.17
CA ALA A 9 5.23 -16.88 38.21
C ALA A 9 5.47 -15.63 37.36
N ALA A 10 6.66 -15.01 37.45
CA ALA A 10 7.02 -13.87 36.62
C ALA A 10 7.00 -14.21 35.12
N LEU A 11 7.54 -15.37 34.72
CA LEU A 11 7.50 -15.85 33.35
C LEU A 11 6.06 -16.01 32.85
N VAL A 12 5.19 -16.67 33.62
CA VAL A 12 3.78 -16.86 33.25
C VAL A 12 3.07 -15.52 33.12
N VAL A 13 3.34 -14.56 34.02
CA VAL A 13 2.77 -13.21 33.93
C VAL A 13 3.25 -12.51 32.66
N VAL A 14 4.55 -12.51 32.36
CA VAL A 14 5.11 -11.89 31.15
C VAL A 14 4.47 -12.50 29.91
N LEU A 15 4.43 -13.83 29.79
CA LEU A 15 3.81 -14.51 28.65
C LEU A 15 2.33 -14.16 28.53
N THR A 16 1.58 -14.20 29.63
CA THR A 16 0.14 -13.88 29.60
C THR A 16 -0.10 -12.45 29.10
N VAL A 17 0.66 -11.48 29.61
CA VAL A 17 0.52 -10.07 29.22
C VAL A 17 0.94 -9.86 27.76
N THR A 18 2.10 -10.36 27.34
CA THR A 18 2.59 -10.14 25.97
C THR A 18 1.73 -10.84 24.92
N PHE A 19 1.27 -12.07 25.17
CA PHE A 19 0.35 -12.76 24.26
C PHE A 19 -1.03 -12.10 24.22
N THR A 20 -1.50 -11.52 25.33
CA THR A 20 -2.76 -10.75 25.33
C THR A 20 -2.64 -9.50 24.46
N ILE A 21 -1.54 -8.74 24.61
CA ILE A 21 -1.28 -7.56 23.77
C ILE A 21 -1.16 -7.96 22.29
N LEU A 22 -0.40 -9.01 21.98
CA LEU A 22 -0.23 -9.50 20.62
C LEU A 22 -1.56 -9.96 20.00
N GLY A 23 -2.39 -10.69 20.76
CA GLY A 23 -3.70 -11.13 20.30
C GLY A 23 -4.66 -9.97 20.05
N TYR A 24 -4.68 -8.99 20.96
CA TYR A 24 -5.50 -7.79 20.80
C TYR A 24 -5.11 -6.99 19.55
N ILE A 25 -3.82 -6.69 19.38
CA ILE A 25 -3.32 -5.97 18.20
C ILE A 25 -3.56 -6.79 16.92
N GLY A 26 -3.39 -8.11 16.96
CA GLY A 26 -3.67 -8.98 15.83
C GLY A 26 -5.13 -8.89 15.35
N VAL A 27 -6.10 -8.83 16.26
CA VAL A 27 -7.52 -8.63 15.91
C VAL A 27 -7.71 -7.28 15.22
N GLU A 28 -7.05 -6.23 15.71
CA GLU A 28 -7.15 -4.90 15.13
C GLU A 28 -6.56 -4.85 13.71
N VAL A 29 -5.43 -5.52 13.49
CA VAL A 29 -4.83 -5.67 12.15
C VAL A 29 -5.80 -6.34 11.18
N TYR A 30 -6.54 -7.38 11.61
CA TYR A 30 -7.55 -8.02 10.76
C TYR A 30 -8.74 -7.09 10.42
N ARG A 31 -9.14 -6.23 11.35
CA ARG A 31 -10.28 -5.31 11.16
C ARG A 31 -9.93 -4.09 10.32
N GLN A 32 -8.71 -3.58 10.46
CA GLN A 32 -8.23 -2.38 9.79
C GLN A 32 -7.43 -2.68 8.51
N ALA A 33 -7.28 -3.96 8.13
CA ALA A 33 -6.61 -4.32 6.89
C ALA A 33 -7.29 -3.63 5.69
N PRO A 34 -6.52 -3.05 4.75
CA PRO A 34 -7.07 -2.43 3.55
C PRO A 34 -7.97 -3.42 2.79
N PRO A 35 -9.27 -3.14 2.61
CA PRO A 35 -10.15 -4.05 1.89
C PRO A 35 -9.78 -4.07 0.41
N VAL A 36 -9.74 -5.26 -0.18
CA VAL A 36 -9.59 -5.42 -1.64
C VAL A 36 -10.96 -5.15 -2.29
N PRO A 37 -11.11 -4.11 -3.12
CA PRO A 37 -12.40 -3.80 -3.76
C PRO A 37 -12.87 -4.93 -4.68
N GLN A 38 -14.18 -5.05 -4.87
CA GLN A 38 -14.76 -6.07 -5.76
C GLN A 38 -14.38 -5.82 -7.23
N ALA A 39 -14.38 -4.56 -7.65
CA ALA A 39 -13.96 -4.14 -8.97
C ALA A 39 -13.50 -2.68 -8.97
N TYR A 40 -12.58 -2.37 -9.88
CA TYR A 40 -12.23 -1.02 -10.30
C TYR A 40 -12.92 -0.75 -11.64
N VAL A 41 -13.77 0.26 -11.67
CA VAL A 41 -14.57 0.64 -12.85
C VAL A 41 -14.15 2.04 -13.30
N SER A 42 -13.94 2.21 -14.59
CA SER A 42 -13.59 3.49 -15.20
C SER A 42 -14.76 4.48 -15.17
N GLN A 43 -14.49 5.75 -15.48
CA GLN A 43 -15.55 6.77 -15.58
C GLN A 43 -16.57 6.48 -16.70
N THR A 44 -16.21 5.65 -17.69
CA THR A 44 -17.10 5.22 -18.77
C THR A 44 -17.91 3.97 -18.44
N GLY A 45 -17.73 3.40 -17.25
CA GLY A 45 -18.44 2.18 -16.80
C GLY A 45 -17.75 0.87 -17.19
N GLU A 46 -16.54 0.93 -17.77
CA GLU A 46 -15.76 -0.25 -18.12
C GLU A 46 -15.06 -0.82 -16.89
N THR A 47 -15.16 -2.14 -16.67
CA THR A 47 -14.43 -2.80 -15.59
C THR A 47 -12.97 -2.96 -16.00
N VAL A 48 -12.06 -2.36 -15.22
CA VAL A 48 -10.62 -2.38 -15.47
C VAL A 48 -9.95 -3.57 -14.79
N MET A 49 -10.36 -3.88 -13.56
CA MET A 49 -9.78 -4.94 -12.75
C MET A 49 -10.78 -5.42 -11.69
N THR A 50 -10.83 -6.72 -11.43
CA THR A 50 -11.67 -7.32 -10.37
C THR A 50 -10.82 -7.76 -9.17
N LYS A 51 -11.50 -8.10 -8.07
CA LYS A 51 -10.85 -8.71 -6.91
C LYS A 51 -10.08 -9.98 -7.28
N ASP A 52 -10.64 -10.82 -8.15
CA ASP A 52 -10.04 -12.09 -8.54
C ASP A 52 -8.77 -11.86 -9.36
N ASP A 53 -8.74 -10.84 -10.22
CA ASP A 53 -7.55 -10.45 -10.96
C ASP A 53 -6.41 -10.01 -10.03
N ILE A 54 -6.73 -9.26 -8.97
CA ILE A 54 -5.75 -8.81 -7.96
C ILE A 54 -5.17 -10.02 -7.21
N LEU A 55 -6.02 -10.94 -6.77
CA LEU A 55 -5.59 -12.14 -6.06
C LEU A 55 -4.77 -13.07 -6.97
N ALA A 56 -5.16 -13.21 -8.23
CA ALA A 56 -4.39 -13.94 -9.24
C ALA A 56 -3.02 -13.27 -9.48
N GLY A 57 -2.96 -11.95 -9.54
CA GLY A 57 -1.72 -11.17 -9.62
C GLY A 57 -0.82 -11.38 -8.40
N GLN A 58 -1.41 -11.44 -7.19
CA GLN A 58 -0.66 -11.76 -5.98
C GLN A 58 -0.05 -13.17 -6.04
N THR A 59 -0.81 -14.17 -6.53
CA THR A 59 -0.27 -15.52 -6.76
C THR A 59 0.83 -15.51 -7.82
N ALA A 60 0.63 -14.81 -8.94
CA ALA A 60 1.64 -14.69 -9.98
C ALA A 60 2.94 -14.06 -9.44
N TRP A 61 2.85 -12.99 -8.64
CA TRP A 61 4.01 -12.39 -7.98
C TRP A 61 4.73 -13.37 -7.04
N GLN A 62 4.00 -14.22 -6.31
CA GLN A 62 4.63 -15.26 -5.50
C GLN A 62 5.40 -16.27 -6.36
N THR A 63 4.89 -16.61 -7.56
CA THR A 63 5.57 -17.55 -8.48
C THR A 63 6.85 -16.99 -9.10
N THR A 64 7.00 -15.67 -9.21
CA THR A 64 8.22 -15.05 -9.76
C THR A 64 9.37 -14.97 -8.74
N GLY A 65 9.13 -15.38 -7.49
CA GLY A 65 10.08 -15.29 -6.37
C GLY A 65 9.65 -14.28 -5.30
N GLY A 66 8.56 -13.52 -5.54
CA GLY A 66 7.96 -12.64 -4.55
C GLY A 66 8.92 -11.62 -3.96
N MET A 67 9.11 -11.67 -2.65
CA MET A 67 10.00 -10.80 -1.88
C MET A 67 11.49 -11.07 -2.13
N GLU A 68 11.87 -12.15 -2.80
CA GLU A 68 13.27 -12.45 -3.08
C GLU A 68 13.82 -11.65 -4.29
N VAL A 69 12.92 -11.17 -5.15
CA VAL A 69 13.30 -10.40 -6.36
C VAL A 69 13.47 -8.92 -6.03
N GLY A 70 12.52 -8.36 -5.29
CA GLY A 70 12.48 -6.95 -4.86
C GLY A 70 11.57 -6.79 -3.66
N SER A 71 11.24 -5.55 -3.30
CA SER A 71 10.34 -5.30 -2.15
C SER A 71 8.94 -4.91 -2.57
N LEU A 72 7.98 -5.23 -1.70
CA LEU A 72 6.59 -4.80 -1.81
C LEU A 72 6.16 -4.29 -0.44
N LEU A 73 5.59 -3.08 -0.38
CA LEU A 73 5.28 -2.39 0.87
C LEU A 73 6.49 -2.34 1.83
N GLY A 74 7.69 -2.12 1.29
CA GLY A 74 8.95 -2.02 2.04
C GLY A 74 9.53 -3.34 2.55
N HIS A 75 8.90 -4.49 2.25
CA HIS A 75 9.38 -5.81 2.66
C HIS A 75 9.87 -6.61 1.46
N GLY A 76 11.13 -7.04 1.49
CA GLY A 76 11.74 -7.92 0.48
C GLY A 76 13.21 -7.59 0.22
N ALA A 77 13.70 -8.01 -0.94
CA ALA A 77 15.07 -7.82 -1.38
C ALA A 77 15.32 -6.38 -1.84
N TYR A 78 16.58 -5.95 -1.77
CA TYR A 78 16.98 -4.55 -1.99
C TYR A 78 17.70 -4.30 -3.31
N GLN A 79 17.84 -5.31 -4.17
CA GLN A 79 18.54 -5.18 -5.45
C GLN A 79 17.62 -4.61 -6.54
N ALA A 80 16.39 -5.11 -6.62
CA ALA A 80 15.32 -4.52 -7.42
C ALA A 80 14.60 -3.43 -6.60
N PRO A 81 13.83 -2.52 -7.25
CA PRO A 81 13.13 -1.47 -6.52
C PRO A 81 12.00 -2.02 -5.64
N ASP A 82 11.43 -1.13 -4.81
CA ASP A 82 10.14 -1.37 -4.21
C ASP A 82 9.03 -1.17 -5.26
N TRP A 83 8.30 -2.23 -5.59
CA TRP A 83 7.30 -2.19 -6.65
C TRP A 83 6.11 -1.30 -6.31
N THR A 84 5.77 -1.15 -5.03
CA THR A 84 4.69 -0.24 -4.61
C THR A 84 5.10 1.21 -4.81
N ALA A 85 6.32 1.57 -4.42
CA ALA A 85 6.84 2.92 -4.59
C ALA A 85 7.11 3.27 -6.06
N ASP A 86 7.72 2.37 -6.83
CA ASP A 86 8.04 2.59 -8.25
C ASP A 86 6.76 2.71 -9.09
N TRP A 87 5.77 1.83 -8.88
CA TRP A 87 4.47 1.94 -9.56
C TRP A 87 3.78 3.25 -9.23
N LEU A 88 3.66 3.60 -7.95
CA LEU A 88 3.04 4.86 -7.52
C LEU A 88 3.72 6.07 -8.17
N HIS A 89 5.05 6.12 -8.17
CA HIS A 89 5.77 7.22 -8.79
C HIS A 89 5.52 7.33 -10.30
N ARG A 90 5.55 6.21 -11.02
CA ARG A 90 5.31 6.17 -12.47
C ARG A 90 3.86 6.54 -12.82
N GLU A 91 2.90 6.08 -12.04
CA GLU A 91 1.49 6.41 -12.23
C GLU A 91 1.25 7.92 -12.05
N LEU A 92 1.81 8.52 -10.99
CA LEU A 92 1.66 9.95 -10.74
C LEU A 92 2.36 10.81 -11.80
N THR A 93 3.56 10.44 -12.22
CA THR A 93 4.28 11.18 -13.28
C THR A 93 3.57 11.07 -14.63
N ALA A 94 3.07 9.88 -14.99
CA ALA A 94 2.26 9.70 -16.20
C ALA A 94 0.96 10.52 -16.14
N TRP A 95 0.29 10.54 -14.99
CA TRP A 95 -0.92 11.36 -14.79
C TRP A 95 -0.63 12.85 -14.97
N LEU A 96 0.48 13.35 -14.40
CA LEU A 96 0.91 14.75 -14.54
C LEU A 96 1.14 15.11 -16.00
N ASP A 97 1.85 14.26 -16.76
CA ASP A 97 2.11 14.51 -18.18
C ASP A 97 0.82 14.51 -19.01
N ILE A 98 -0.10 13.55 -18.77
CA ILE A 98 -1.40 13.52 -19.45
C ILE A 98 -2.18 14.82 -19.20
N ARG A 99 -2.19 15.31 -17.95
CA ARG A 99 -2.88 16.55 -17.57
C ARG A 99 -2.20 17.80 -18.12
N ALA A 100 -0.87 17.84 -18.09
CA ALA A 100 -0.08 18.92 -18.65
C ALA A 100 -0.32 19.05 -20.16
N GLN A 101 -0.32 17.93 -20.88
CA GLN A 101 -0.61 17.91 -22.30
C GLN A 101 -2.04 18.36 -22.60
N ALA A 102 -3.03 17.89 -21.83
CA ALA A 102 -4.43 18.26 -22.02
C ALA A 102 -4.72 19.75 -21.75
N THR A 103 -3.99 20.38 -20.82
CA THR A 103 -4.27 21.75 -20.35
C THR A 103 -3.39 22.80 -21.03
N PHE A 104 -2.11 22.48 -21.22
CA PHE A 104 -1.08 23.41 -21.69
C PHE A 104 -0.44 22.99 -23.03
N ASN A 105 -0.78 21.81 -23.55
CA ASN A 105 -0.18 21.22 -24.76
C ASN A 105 1.35 21.12 -24.68
N LYS A 106 1.87 20.84 -23.49
CA LYS A 106 3.31 20.67 -23.17
C LYS A 106 3.49 19.50 -22.21
N SER A 107 4.71 18.97 -22.17
CA SER A 107 5.11 18.01 -21.13
C SER A 107 5.15 18.68 -19.75
N TYR A 108 4.96 17.90 -18.69
CA TYR A 108 4.97 18.42 -17.32
C TYR A 108 6.31 19.08 -16.96
N THR A 109 7.42 18.54 -17.48
CA THR A 109 8.78 19.05 -17.22
C THR A 109 9.08 20.38 -17.91
N GLU A 110 8.31 20.78 -18.92
CA GLU A 110 8.44 22.05 -19.64
C GLU A 110 7.58 23.18 -19.04
N LEU A 111 6.71 22.86 -18.07
CA LEU A 111 5.87 23.83 -17.40
C LEU A 111 6.67 24.72 -16.45
N ASP A 112 6.19 25.95 -16.24
CA ASP A 112 6.72 26.82 -15.20
C ASP A 112 6.35 26.27 -13.79
N PRO A 113 7.10 26.66 -12.74
CA PRO A 113 6.88 26.13 -11.39
C PRO A 113 5.47 26.38 -10.83
N ALA A 114 4.78 27.45 -11.23
CA ALA A 114 3.43 27.72 -10.73
C ALA A 114 2.42 26.76 -11.37
N SER A 115 2.53 26.52 -12.67
CA SER A 115 1.72 25.53 -13.40
C SER A 115 1.96 24.10 -12.89
N GLN A 116 3.22 23.74 -12.60
CA GLN A 116 3.56 22.46 -11.98
C GLN A 116 2.92 22.29 -10.60
N ALA A 117 3.03 23.30 -9.73
CA ALA A 117 2.45 23.28 -8.40
C ALA A 117 0.92 23.15 -8.43
N ALA A 118 0.25 23.77 -9.41
CA ALA A 118 -1.18 23.63 -9.60
C ALA A 118 -1.59 22.18 -9.90
N LEU A 119 -0.90 21.51 -10.83
CA LEU A 119 -1.16 20.10 -11.16
C LEU A 119 -0.85 19.14 -10.01
N GLN A 120 0.23 19.39 -9.24
CA GLN A 120 0.53 18.63 -8.03
C GLN A 120 -0.58 18.77 -6.97
N ALA A 121 -1.13 19.97 -6.81
CA ALA A 121 -2.24 20.21 -5.90
C ALA A 121 -3.53 19.48 -6.36
N ASP A 122 -3.73 19.31 -7.67
CA ASP A 122 -4.85 18.53 -8.20
C ASP A 122 -4.71 17.03 -7.87
N ILE A 123 -3.50 16.46 -7.94
CA ILE A 123 -3.24 15.09 -7.47
C ILE A 123 -3.60 14.96 -6.00
N ALA A 124 -3.06 15.84 -5.15
CA ALA A 124 -3.28 15.79 -3.71
C ALA A 124 -4.77 15.91 -3.33
N ARG A 125 -5.57 16.62 -4.14
CA ARG A 125 -7.04 16.69 -4.00
C ARG A 125 -7.74 15.45 -4.55
N GLY A 126 -7.25 14.88 -5.65
CA GLY A 126 -7.85 13.75 -6.34
C GLY A 126 -7.58 12.39 -5.68
N ILE A 127 -6.50 12.27 -4.91
CA ILE A 127 -6.25 11.13 -4.04
C ILE A 127 -6.95 11.44 -2.71
N PRO A 128 -8.16 10.91 -2.43
CA PRO A 128 -8.79 11.14 -1.15
C PRO A 128 -7.85 10.66 -0.04
N PRO A 129 -7.70 11.40 1.08
CA PRO A 129 -7.06 10.85 2.26
C PRO A 129 -7.80 9.56 2.61
N SER A 130 -7.08 8.45 2.75
CA SER A 130 -7.60 7.08 2.85
C SER A 130 -8.93 6.99 3.60
N LYS A 131 -10.06 7.16 2.89
CA LYS A 131 -11.38 6.84 3.41
C LYS A 131 -11.60 5.38 3.09
N GLN A 132 -10.98 4.51 3.89
CA GLN A 132 -11.32 3.10 3.96
C GLN A 132 -12.17 2.93 5.22
N GLY A 133 -13.47 2.76 5.02
CA GLY A 133 -14.41 2.41 6.09
C GLY A 133 -15.68 3.25 6.14
N GLU A 134 -16.43 3.31 5.03
CA GLU A 134 -17.90 3.20 5.01
C GLU A 134 -18.33 2.47 3.75
#